data_AF-A0A975Y0S6-F1
#
_entry.id   AF-A0A975Y0S6-F1
#
_cell.length_a   1.000
_cell.length_b   1.000
_cell.length_c   1.000
_cell.angle_alpha   90.00
_cell.angle_beta   90.00
_cell.angle_gamma   90.00
#
_symmetry.space_group_name_H-M   'P 1'
#
loop_
_entity.id
_entity.type
_entity.pdbx_description
1 polymer ?
#
loop_
_entity_poly.entity_id
_entity_poly.type
_entity_poly.pdbx_seq_one_letter_code
_entity_poly.pdbx_strand_id
1 'polypeptide(L)'
;MTNQFDSDRLRRGAAHTTAEIAQQPDVWRQVGQRTDASVHDFTAPLLAEPGARVVLTGAGTSAFAGEVLAPALRVALGRRVDAVATTDLVASPRAYLAEDVPTLLVSFARSGDSPESVAAVDLADELLGDVRHLVLTCNADGRLAQRFTGRKDARVLLMPEQANDKGFAMTSSFTGMTLAGLLTLHPSAQTELPEHLATIAEQVLSRWDEGGRELAGRGYQRVVYLGSGSMKGLARESALKMLELTAGRVVAMGDSTLAFRHGPKSVLDDNTLVVMYLSNDPHTRAYDLDLLKELRQSQGDENVLAVSADRDDPVVGDSLWLLPDAADLGDAALAIPAVLCAQLLALHFSLALGLTADNPFPSGGGEPRCARRANPPLTGRAVTELRTRCEDGHATGAACAMSDLGDRSRPQTRQGNGS
;
A
#
# COMPACT_ATOMS: atom_id res chain seq x y z
N MET A 1 0.07 10.14 -34.78
CA MET A 1 -1.16 9.38 -34.43
C MET A 1 -1.76 9.77 -33.08
N THR A 2 -1.06 10.53 -32.24
CA THR A 2 -1.46 10.93 -30.86
C THR A 2 -2.68 11.87 -30.77
N ASN A 3 -2.98 12.66 -31.80
CA ASN A 3 -3.98 13.75 -31.71
C ASN A 3 -5.47 13.33 -31.83
N GLN A 4 -5.78 12.13 -32.32
CA GLN A 4 -7.18 11.69 -32.51
C GLN A 4 -7.71 10.94 -31.28
N PHE A 5 -6.84 10.19 -30.60
CA PHE A 5 -7.15 9.43 -29.39
C PHE A 5 -7.39 10.31 -28.17
N ASP A 6 -6.66 11.41 -28.06
CA ASP A 6 -6.84 12.40 -26.99
C ASP A 6 -8.27 12.98 -27.04
N SER A 7 -8.79 13.24 -28.25
CA SER A 7 -10.13 13.81 -28.45
C SER A 7 -11.28 12.85 -28.11
N ASP A 8 -11.10 11.53 -28.29
CA ASP A 8 -12.11 10.52 -27.94
C ASP A 8 -12.15 10.27 -26.43
N ARG A 9 -10.98 10.19 -25.77
CA ARG A 9 -10.90 10.07 -24.31
C ARG A 9 -11.44 11.29 -23.58
N LEU A 10 -11.17 12.49 -24.09
CA LEU A 10 -11.77 13.75 -23.62
C LEU A 10 -13.30 13.73 -23.69
N ARG A 11 -13.87 13.22 -24.78
CA ARG A 11 -15.34 13.12 -24.95
C ARG A 11 -15.99 12.10 -24.03
N ARG A 12 -15.22 11.16 -23.51
CA ARG A 12 -15.70 10.03 -22.71
C ARG A 12 -15.45 10.19 -21.20
N GLY A 13 -15.06 11.39 -20.77
CA GLY A 13 -14.86 11.70 -19.34
C GLY A 13 -13.74 10.88 -18.71
N ALA A 14 -12.61 10.73 -19.41
CA ALA A 14 -11.43 10.02 -18.94
C ALA A 14 -10.14 10.84 -19.11
N ALA A 15 -10.25 12.15 -19.26
CA ALA A 15 -9.14 13.04 -19.59
C ALA A 15 -8.18 13.17 -18.40
N HIS A 16 -8.71 13.35 -17.19
CA HIS A 16 -7.91 13.51 -15.99
C HIS A 16 -7.18 12.21 -15.66
N THR A 17 -7.90 11.10 -15.52
CA THR A 17 -7.28 9.81 -15.18
C THR A 17 -6.26 9.37 -16.23
N THR A 18 -6.51 9.62 -17.52
CA THR A 18 -5.52 9.31 -18.58
C THR A 18 -4.25 10.14 -18.41
N ALA A 19 -4.38 11.46 -18.23
CA ALA A 19 -3.24 12.36 -18.08
C ALA A 19 -2.46 12.07 -16.79
N GLU A 20 -3.16 11.77 -15.70
CA GLU A 20 -2.59 11.45 -14.39
C GLU A 20 -1.83 10.12 -14.41
N ILE A 21 -2.28 9.12 -15.18
CA ILE A 21 -1.50 7.90 -15.40
C ILE A 21 -0.23 8.23 -16.19
N ALA A 22 -0.35 9.00 -17.28
CA ALA A 22 0.74 9.29 -18.19
C ALA A 22 1.83 10.18 -17.60
N GLN A 23 1.50 11.07 -16.64
CA GLN A 23 2.45 11.99 -16.02
C GLN A 23 3.31 11.35 -14.91
N GLN A 24 3.05 10.09 -14.54
CA GLN A 24 3.75 9.43 -13.42
C GLN A 24 5.29 9.45 -13.52
N PRO A 25 5.93 9.21 -14.69
CA PRO A 25 7.38 9.35 -14.83
C PRO A 25 7.90 10.72 -14.37
N ASP A 26 7.23 11.81 -14.80
CA ASP A 26 7.62 13.16 -14.42
C ASP A 26 7.35 13.46 -12.94
N VAL A 27 6.25 12.92 -12.39
CA VAL A 27 5.98 13.00 -10.95
C VAL A 27 7.11 12.34 -10.16
N TRP A 28 7.57 11.15 -10.57
CA TRP A 28 8.62 10.43 -9.85
C TRP A 28 9.94 11.18 -9.84
N ARG A 29 10.37 11.73 -10.99
CA ARG A 29 11.55 12.60 -11.07
C ARG A 29 11.46 13.79 -10.11
N GLN A 30 10.30 14.46 -10.08
CA GLN A 30 10.09 15.60 -9.17
C GLN A 30 10.01 15.18 -7.70
N VAL A 31 9.49 13.99 -7.38
CA VAL A 31 9.55 13.42 -6.02
C VAL A 31 10.99 13.21 -5.59
N GLY A 32 11.84 12.70 -6.48
CA GLY A 32 13.28 12.59 -6.24
C GLY A 32 13.95 13.91 -5.90
N GLN A 33 13.59 14.98 -6.62
CA GLN A 33 14.12 16.34 -6.38
C GLN A 33 13.63 16.99 -5.09
N ARG A 34 12.46 16.58 -4.59
CA ARG A 34 11.84 17.11 -3.37
C ARG A 34 12.23 16.36 -2.11
N THR A 35 12.71 15.12 -2.27
CA THR A 35 13.16 14.31 -1.15
C THR A 35 14.60 14.69 -0.83
N ASP A 36 14.79 15.38 0.29
CA ASP A 36 16.11 15.82 0.73
C ASP A 36 16.53 15.17 2.06
N ALA A 37 17.79 15.42 2.45
CA ALA A 37 18.35 14.91 3.69
C ALA A 37 17.58 15.37 4.95
N SER A 38 16.79 16.46 4.88
CA SER A 38 16.11 17.01 6.06
C SER A 38 15.01 16.09 6.59
N VAL A 39 14.37 15.31 5.71
CA VAL A 39 13.36 14.31 6.12
C VAL A 39 14.05 13.12 6.80
N HIS A 40 15.17 12.66 6.24
CA HIS A 40 15.98 11.61 6.85
C HIS A 40 16.52 12.05 8.23
N ASP A 41 17.06 13.25 8.34
CA ASP A 41 17.58 13.81 9.59
C ASP A 41 16.50 13.97 10.66
N PHE A 42 15.24 14.15 10.25
CA PHE A 42 14.11 14.21 11.16
C PHE A 42 13.70 12.83 11.70
N THR A 43 13.68 11.80 10.84
CA THR A 43 13.21 10.46 11.20
C THR A 43 14.30 9.62 11.87
N ALA A 44 15.55 9.75 11.43
CA ALA A 44 16.66 8.89 11.87
C ALA A 44 16.88 8.87 13.40
N PRO A 45 16.83 10.00 14.14
CA PRO A 45 17.02 9.97 15.59
C PRO A 45 15.98 9.12 16.31
N LEU A 46 14.71 9.19 15.91
CA LEU A 46 13.64 8.39 16.51
C LEU A 46 13.82 6.90 16.15
N LEU A 47 14.15 6.60 14.90
CA LEU A 47 14.31 5.22 14.42
C LEU A 47 15.55 4.53 15.02
N ALA A 48 16.53 5.31 15.48
CA ALA A 48 17.68 4.79 16.23
C ALA A 48 17.30 4.30 17.64
N GLU A 49 16.19 4.77 18.21
CA GLU A 49 15.78 4.38 19.57
C GLU A 49 15.41 2.89 19.65
N PRO A 50 15.88 2.18 20.70
CA PRO A 50 15.47 0.80 20.94
C PRO A 50 13.96 0.69 21.12
N GLY A 51 13.31 -0.20 20.37
CA GLY A 51 11.86 -0.41 20.45
C GLY A 51 11.03 0.59 19.64
N ALA A 52 11.67 1.54 18.94
CA ALA A 52 10.95 2.43 18.05
C ALA A 52 10.19 1.65 16.97
N ARG A 53 9.01 2.17 16.62
CA ARG A 53 8.17 1.59 15.57
C ARG A 53 7.75 2.64 14.55
N VAL A 54 7.46 2.16 13.35
CA VAL A 54 6.86 2.95 12.27
C VAL A 54 5.45 2.44 12.03
N VAL A 55 4.48 3.35 11.99
CA VAL A 55 3.10 3.06 11.59
C VAL A 55 2.81 3.80 10.29
N LEU A 56 2.68 3.05 9.19
CA LEU A 56 2.30 3.56 7.88
C LEU A 56 0.78 3.58 7.79
N THR A 57 0.17 4.74 7.61
CA THR A 57 -1.29 4.90 7.70
C THR A 57 -1.88 5.76 6.59
N GLY A 58 -3.05 5.36 6.09
CA GLY A 58 -3.83 6.07 5.08
C GLY A 58 -5.24 5.49 4.97
N ALA A 59 -6.09 6.01 4.09
CA ALA A 59 -7.42 5.45 3.79
C ALA A 59 -7.50 5.00 2.33
N GLY A 60 -8.17 3.89 2.06
CA GLY A 60 -8.31 3.34 0.70
C GLY A 60 -6.94 3.11 0.04
N THR A 61 -6.77 3.62 -1.18
CA THR A 61 -5.49 3.56 -1.91
C THR A 61 -4.29 4.06 -1.10
N SER A 62 -4.45 5.09 -0.26
CA SER A 62 -3.36 5.55 0.61
C SER A 62 -2.93 4.50 1.65
N ALA A 63 -3.83 3.64 2.11
CA ALA A 63 -3.46 2.55 3.03
C ALA A 63 -2.59 1.51 2.31
N PHE A 64 -2.88 1.23 1.04
CA PHE A 64 -2.12 0.27 0.25
C PHE A 64 -0.70 0.74 -0.06
N ALA A 65 -0.43 2.06 -0.07
CA ALA A 65 0.94 2.57 -0.13
C ALA A 65 1.77 2.09 1.08
N GLY A 66 1.17 2.13 2.28
CA GLY A 66 1.77 1.55 3.48
C GLY A 66 1.97 0.03 3.37
N GLU A 67 0.99 -0.71 2.83
CA GLU A 67 1.09 -2.16 2.66
C GLU A 67 2.20 -2.57 1.67
N VAL A 68 2.42 -1.79 0.61
CA VAL A 68 3.54 -2.00 -0.32
C VAL A 68 4.88 -1.78 0.38
N LEU A 69 4.99 -0.72 1.17
CA LEU A 69 6.27 -0.32 1.78
C LEU A 69 6.65 -1.15 3.02
N ALA A 70 5.67 -1.56 3.83
CA ALA A 70 5.93 -2.15 5.15
C ALA A 70 6.88 -3.38 5.13
N PRO A 71 6.73 -4.36 4.21
CA PRO A 71 7.63 -5.53 4.17
C PRO A 71 9.09 -5.14 3.94
N ALA A 72 9.35 -4.28 2.95
CA ALA A 72 10.70 -3.84 2.60
C ALA A 72 11.31 -2.97 3.70
N LEU A 73 10.56 -2.00 4.23
CA LEU A 73 11.04 -1.12 5.30
C LEU A 73 11.30 -1.88 6.60
N ARG A 74 10.52 -2.92 6.93
CA ARG A 74 10.77 -3.76 8.10
C ARG A 74 12.15 -4.43 8.05
N VAL A 75 12.50 -4.97 6.88
CA VAL A 75 13.80 -5.61 6.65
C VAL A 75 14.91 -4.56 6.70
N ALA A 76 14.74 -3.46 5.96
CA ALA A 76 15.77 -2.43 5.79
C ALA A 76 16.08 -1.67 7.09
N LEU A 77 15.07 -1.39 7.91
CA LEU A 77 15.23 -0.66 9.16
C LEU A 77 15.62 -1.57 10.33
N GLY A 78 15.33 -2.88 10.26
CA GLY A 78 15.43 -3.76 11.43
C GLY A 78 14.56 -3.26 12.59
N ARG A 79 13.40 -2.70 12.27
CA ARG A 79 12.43 -2.11 13.20
C ARG A 79 11.04 -2.65 12.92
N ARG A 80 10.16 -2.51 13.90
CA ARG A 80 8.73 -2.79 13.71
C ARG A 80 8.16 -1.76 12.76
N VAL A 81 7.64 -2.21 11.62
CA VAL A 81 6.94 -1.39 10.64
C VAL A 81 5.57 -2.03 10.41
N ASP A 82 4.51 -1.33 10.77
CA ASP A 82 3.13 -1.80 10.61
C ASP A 82 2.40 -0.93 9.58
N ALA A 83 1.70 -1.55 8.64
CA ALA A 83 0.73 -0.87 7.80
C ALA A 83 -0.64 -0.98 8.46
N VAL A 84 -1.18 0.14 8.93
CA VAL A 84 -2.47 0.20 9.63
C VAL A 84 -3.31 1.29 8.97
N ALA A 85 -4.42 0.90 8.35
CA ALA A 85 -5.31 1.87 7.73
C ALA A 85 -5.87 2.84 8.78
N THR A 86 -5.98 4.13 8.43
CA THR A 86 -6.61 5.15 9.28
C THR A 86 -8.03 4.77 9.67
N THR A 87 -8.75 4.07 8.79
CA THR A 87 -10.10 3.54 9.06
C THR A 87 -10.11 2.56 10.23
N ASP A 88 -9.09 1.71 10.34
CA ASP A 88 -8.97 0.72 11.42
C ASP A 88 -8.44 1.37 12.69
N LEU A 89 -7.43 2.24 12.56
CA LEU A 89 -6.86 3.00 13.67
C LEU A 89 -7.93 3.87 14.34
N VAL A 90 -8.76 4.57 13.57
CA VAL A 90 -9.87 5.38 14.12
C VAL A 90 -10.96 4.51 14.72
N ALA A 91 -11.29 3.37 14.11
CA ALA A 91 -12.32 2.47 14.62
C ALA A 91 -11.92 1.72 15.89
N SER A 92 -10.62 1.46 16.10
CA SER A 92 -10.12 0.69 17.24
C SER A 92 -8.71 1.15 17.68
N PRO A 93 -8.56 2.40 18.13
CA PRO A 93 -7.23 3.01 18.32
C PRO A 93 -6.39 2.29 19.36
N ARG A 94 -7.01 1.81 20.45
CA ARG A 94 -6.30 1.07 21.50
C ARG A 94 -5.79 -0.31 21.06
N ALA A 95 -6.32 -0.88 19.96
CA ALA A 95 -5.83 -2.14 19.42
C ALA A 95 -4.53 -1.95 18.63
N TYR A 96 -4.38 -0.81 17.95
CA TYR A 96 -3.24 -0.52 17.08
C TYR A 96 -2.17 0.37 17.76
N LEU A 97 -2.59 1.19 18.72
CA LEU A 97 -1.75 2.04 19.57
C LEU A 97 -1.75 1.53 21.02
N ALA A 98 -1.63 0.20 21.18
CA ALA A 98 -1.66 -0.46 22.49
C ALA A 98 -0.38 -0.24 23.32
N GLU A 99 0.75 -0.10 22.64
CA GLU A 99 2.07 0.10 23.23
C GLU A 99 2.45 1.57 23.17
N ASP A 100 2.85 2.13 24.31
CA ASP A 100 3.40 3.48 24.42
C ASP A 100 4.93 3.43 24.23
N VAL A 101 5.33 3.40 22.96
CA VAL A 101 6.73 3.35 22.52
C VAL A 101 7.00 4.47 21.50
N PRO A 102 8.26 4.93 21.34
CA PRO A 102 8.62 5.91 20.32
C PRO A 102 8.08 5.52 18.95
N THR A 103 7.18 6.34 18.40
CA THR A 103 6.42 5.99 17.21
C THR A 103 6.58 7.04 16.12
N LEU A 104 7.04 6.63 14.94
CA LEU A 104 6.90 7.43 13.72
C LEU A 104 5.56 7.09 13.06
N LEU A 105 4.61 8.02 13.08
CA LEU A 105 3.37 7.92 12.33
C LEU A 105 3.56 8.53 10.93
N VAL A 106 3.51 7.70 9.90
CA VAL A 106 3.65 8.13 8.49
C VAL A 106 2.26 8.16 7.85
N SER A 107 1.73 9.37 7.62
CA SER A 107 0.38 9.57 7.09
C SER A 107 0.40 9.84 5.60
N PHE A 108 -0.27 8.98 4.82
CA PHE A 108 -0.45 9.08 3.37
C PHE A 108 -1.84 9.64 3.05
N ALA A 109 -1.91 10.76 2.32
CA ALA A 109 -3.20 11.34 1.91
C ALA A 109 -3.10 12.17 0.64
N ARG A 110 -3.91 11.89 -0.40
CA ARG A 110 -4.02 12.76 -1.58
C ARG A 110 -4.48 14.17 -1.19
N SER A 111 -5.72 14.30 -0.71
CA SER A 111 -6.32 15.61 -0.38
C SER A 111 -5.89 16.17 0.98
N GLY A 112 -5.39 15.34 1.89
CA GLY A 112 -5.11 15.73 3.28
C GLY A 112 -6.37 16.03 4.11
N ASP A 113 -7.56 15.77 3.57
CA ASP A 113 -8.85 16.19 4.13
C ASP A 113 -9.78 15.05 4.52
N SER A 114 -9.35 13.79 4.43
CA SER A 114 -10.16 12.69 5.00
C SER A 114 -10.35 12.92 6.51
N PRO A 115 -11.59 12.86 7.02
CA PRO A 115 -11.85 12.93 8.46
C PRO A 115 -11.08 11.87 9.24
N GLU A 116 -10.94 10.66 8.69
CA GLU A 116 -10.18 9.56 9.27
C GLU A 116 -8.69 9.87 9.35
N SER A 117 -8.11 10.52 8.34
CA SER A 117 -6.71 10.93 8.37
C SER A 117 -6.40 11.94 9.49
N VAL A 118 -7.28 12.94 9.66
CA VAL A 118 -7.12 13.92 10.75
C VAL A 118 -7.33 13.27 12.12
N ALA A 119 -8.36 12.43 12.26
CA ALA A 119 -8.66 11.74 13.51
C ALA A 119 -7.57 10.76 13.92
N ALA A 120 -6.92 10.07 12.97
CA ALA A 120 -5.84 9.15 13.28
C ALA A 120 -4.63 9.85 13.93
N VAL A 121 -4.29 11.05 13.46
CA VAL A 121 -3.25 11.89 14.05
C VAL A 121 -3.66 12.36 15.46
N ASP A 122 -4.91 12.82 15.64
CA ASP A 122 -5.41 13.24 16.96
C ASP A 122 -5.34 12.10 17.97
N LEU A 123 -5.73 10.89 17.58
CA LEU A 123 -5.69 9.70 18.44
C LEU A 123 -4.26 9.28 18.77
N ALA A 124 -3.32 9.44 17.84
CA ALA A 124 -1.91 9.17 18.11
C ALA A 124 -1.30 10.19 19.08
N ASP A 125 -1.59 11.49 18.90
CA ASP A 125 -1.18 12.55 19.83
C ASP A 125 -1.80 12.33 21.24
N GLU A 126 -3.00 11.75 21.34
CA GLU A 126 -3.68 11.48 22.61
C GLU A 126 -3.15 10.24 23.34
N LEU A 127 -2.83 9.17 22.60
CA LEU A 127 -2.56 7.85 23.18
C LEU A 127 -1.08 7.52 23.35
N LEU A 128 -0.18 8.24 22.68
CA LEU A 128 1.26 7.99 22.71
C LEU A 128 2.00 9.15 23.38
N GLY A 129 2.95 8.82 24.27
CA GLY A 129 3.80 9.78 24.95
C GLY A 129 4.92 10.33 24.07
N ASP A 130 5.35 9.59 23.06
CA ASP A 130 6.35 10.01 22.07
C ASP A 130 5.93 9.58 20.65
N VAL A 131 5.39 10.55 19.90
CA VAL A 131 5.01 10.38 18.50
C VAL A 131 5.59 11.50 17.64
N ARG A 132 6.19 11.12 16.51
CA ARG A 132 6.56 12.05 15.44
C ARG A 132 5.74 11.77 14.20
N HIS A 133 5.44 12.81 13.45
CA HIS A 133 4.56 12.72 12.28
C HIS A 133 5.33 13.01 11.00
N LEU A 134 5.32 12.06 10.07
CA LEU A 134 5.74 12.29 8.68
C LEU A 134 4.49 12.27 7.80
N VAL A 135 4.12 13.41 7.23
CA VAL A 135 2.96 13.52 6.35
C VAL A 135 3.42 13.56 4.90
N LEU A 136 3.00 12.55 4.13
CA LEU A 136 3.19 12.47 2.69
C LEU A 136 1.86 12.81 2.04
N THR A 137 1.75 14.00 1.45
CA THR A 137 0.47 14.50 0.94
C THR A 137 0.61 15.29 -0.34
N CYS A 138 -0.45 15.32 -1.16
CA CYS A 138 -0.46 16.00 -2.45
C CYS A 138 -1.09 17.39 -2.38
N ASN A 139 -1.78 17.72 -1.29
CA ASN A 139 -2.51 18.98 -1.15
C ASN A 139 -1.90 19.84 -0.04
N ALA A 140 -1.25 20.95 -0.42
CA ALA A 140 -0.68 21.91 0.52
C ALA A 140 -1.74 22.58 1.40
N ASP A 141 -2.96 22.75 0.89
CA ASP A 141 -4.07 23.38 1.61
C ASP A 141 -4.89 22.39 2.45
N GLY A 142 -4.57 21.09 2.35
CA GLY A 142 -5.27 20.03 3.09
C GLY A 142 -5.08 20.15 4.59
N ARG A 143 -6.09 19.76 5.37
CA ARG A 143 -6.09 19.86 6.84
C ARG A 143 -4.86 19.21 7.49
N LEU A 144 -4.41 18.06 6.97
CA LEU A 144 -3.18 17.41 7.45
C LEU A 144 -1.93 18.28 7.26
N ALA A 145 -1.73 18.84 6.06
CA ALA A 145 -0.57 19.69 5.77
C ALA A 145 -0.58 20.95 6.67
N GLN A 146 -1.73 21.61 6.73
CA GLN A 146 -1.91 22.83 7.52
C GLN A 146 -1.70 22.59 9.03
N ARG A 147 -2.20 21.47 9.57
CA ARG A 147 -2.07 21.10 10.99
C ARG A 147 -0.62 21.07 11.49
N PHE A 148 0.31 20.62 10.66
CA PHE A 148 1.70 20.41 11.06
C PHE A 148 2.63 21.57 10.69
N THR A 149 2.09 22.67 10.15
CA THR A 149 2.87 23.86 9.82
C THR A 149 3.58 24.39 11.06
N GLY A 150 4.91 24.45 11.02
CA GLY A 150 5.74 24.98 12.11
C GLY A 150 5.94 24.04 13.32
N ARG A 151 5.37 22.82 13.31
CA ARG A 151 5.59 21.83 14.37
C ARG A 151 6.98 21.20 14.27
N LYS A 152 7.65 21.03 15.42
CA LYS A 152 9.02 20.47 15.48
C LYS A 152 9.04 18.95 15.44
N ASP A 153 7.99 18.33 15.92
CA ASP A 153 7.72 16.89 15.96
C ASP A 153 7.00 16.39 14.71
N ALA A 154 6.94 17.20 13.65
CA ALA A 154 6.35 16.81 12.39
C ALA A 154 7.16 17.31 11.18
N ARG A 155 7.03 16.57 10.08
CA ARG A 155 7.48 16.98 8.74
C ARG A 155 6.38 16.70 7.73
N VAL A 156 6.13 17.68 6.88
CA VAL A 156 5.22 17.55 5.73
C VAL A 156 6.06 17.54 4.47
N LEU A 157 6.03 16.43 3.74
CA LEU A 157 6.62 16.33 2.41
C LEU A 157 5.49 16.41 1.39
N LEU A 158 5.44 17.54 0.68
CA LEU A 158 4.47 17.78 -0.38
C LEU A 158 4.92 17.11 -1.68
N MET A 159 4.03 16.30 -2.24
CA MET A 159 4.21 15.75 -3.58
C MET A 159 4.15 16.88 -4.63
N PRO A 160 4.62 16.64 -5.87
CA PRO A 160 4.38 17.56 -6.97
C PRO A 160 2.90 17.93 -7.11
N GLU A 161 2.60 19.19 -7.44
CA GLU A 161 1.21 19.69 -7.50
C GLU A 161 0.33 18.85 -8.43
N GLN A 162 0.89 18.44 -9.57
CA GLN A 162 0.20 17.59 -10.54
C GLN A 162 -0.20 16.21 -9.98
N ALA A 163 0.47 15.74 -8.91
CA ALA A 163 0.12 14.49 -8.23
C ALA A 163 -1.12 14.60 -7.33
N ASN A 164 -1.69 15.79 -7.15
CA ASN A 164 -3.01 15.95 -6.55
C ASN A 164 -4.08 15.61 -7.59
N ASP A 165 -4.23 14.30 -7.87
CA ASP A 165 -5.11 13.76 -8.91
C ASP A 165 -6.52 14.35 -8.81
N LYS A 166 -7.02 14.87 -9.94
CA LYS A 166 -8.37 15.39 -10.17
C LYS A 166 -9.34 14.28 -10.51
N GLY A 167 -8.86 13.20 -11.16
CA GLY A 167 -9.64 12.00 -11.36
C GLY A 167 -10.09 11.39 -10.02
N PHE A 168 -11.24 10.71 -10.03
CA PHE A 168 -11.75 10.03 -8.83
C PHE A 168 -10.70 9.07 -8.24
N ALA A 169 -10.19 8.19 -9.10
CA ALA A 169 -9.19 7.18 -8.76
C ALA A 169 -7.81 7.82 -8.57
N MET A 170 -7.19 7.54 -7.42
CA MET A 170 -5.79 7.87 -7.18
C MET A 170 -4.87 7.09 -8.14
N THR A 171 -3.97 7.79 -8.83
CA THR A 171 -2.97 7.22 -9.74
C THR A 171 -1.58 7.77 -9.41
N SER A 172 -1.25 8.98 -9.85
CA SER A 172 0.06 9.59 -9.60
C SER A 172 0.25 10.02 -8.15
N SER A 173 -0.83 10.29 -7.42
CA SER A 173 -0.80 10.46 -5.96
C SER A 173 -0.30 9.19 -5.25
N PHE A 174 -0.80 8.01 -5.62
CA PHE A 174 -0.41 6.74 -5.02
C PHE A 174 1.07 6.45 -5.24
N THR A 175 1.53 6.47 -6.48
CA THR A 175 2.92 6.14 -6.81
C THR A 175 3.90 7.20 -6.32
N GLY A 176 3.54 8.48 -6.40
CA GLY A 176 4.35 9.58 -5.87
C GLY A 176 4.57 9.47 -4.37
N MET A 177 3.50 9.25 -3.59
CA MET A 177 3.65 9.08 -2.13
C MET A 177 4.35 7.77 -1.75
N THR A 178 4.12 6.69 -2.50
CA THR A 178 4.83 5.41 -2.27
C THR A 178 6.33 5.57 -2.50
N LEU A 179 6.73 6.21 -3.61
CA LEU A 179 8.13 6.51 -3.89
C LEU A 179 8.73 7.43 -2.83
N ALA A 180 8.04 8.50 -2.43
CA ALA A 180 8.52 9.39 -1.38
C ALA A 180 8.72 8.66 -0.05
N GLY A 181 7.80 7.78 0.33
CA GLY A 181 7.94 6.93 1.53
C GLY A 181 9.15 6.00 1.43
N LEU A 182 9.38 5.40 0.27
CA LEU A 182 10.56 4.56 0.05
C LEU A 182 11.86 5.36 0.15
N LEU A 183 11.96 6.49 -0.55
CA LEU A 183 13.17 7.33 -0.58
C LEU A 183 13.51 7.93 0.80
N THR A 184 12.50 8.26 1.60
CA THR A 184 12.69 8.92 2.90
C THR A 184 12.95 7.95 4.05
N LEU A 185 12.46 6.72 3.97
CA LEU A 185 12.51 5.75 5.07
C LEU A 185 13.48 4.59 4.82
N HIS A 186 13.84 4.30 3.57
CA HIS A 186 14.78 3.22 3.28
C HIS A 186 16.22 3.73 3.37
N PRO A 187 17.06 3.20 4.31
CA PRO A 187 18.40 3.75 4.54
C PRO A 187 19.34 3.71 3.33
N SER A 188 19.13 2.76 2.42
CA SER A 188 19.92 2.59 1.20
C SER A 188 19.15 2.98 -0.06
N ALA A 189 18.18 3.90 0.05
CA ALA A 189 17.49 4.42 -1.12
C ALA A 189 18.49 5.07 -2.08
N GLN A 190 18.49 4.61 -3.32
CA GLN A 190 19.37 5.10 -4.39
C GLN A 190 18.88 6.46 -4.91
N THR A 191 19.80 7.38 -5.19
CA THR A 191 19.46 8.74 -5.67
C THR A 191 18.93 8.71 -7.10
N GLU A 192 19.37 7.72 -7.88
CA GLU A 192 19.02 7.45 -9.27
C GLU A 192 17.70 6.69 -9.44
N LEU A 193 17.16 6.10 -8.35
CA LEU A 193 15.95 5.30 -8.39
C LEU A 193 14.77 6.02 -9.07
N PRO A 194 14.46 7.30 -8.80
CA PRO A 194 13.35 7.99 -9.44
C PRO A 194 13.48 8.06 -10.97
N GLU A 195 14.68 8.32 -11.49
CA GLU A 195 14.93 8.37 -12.94
C GLU A 195 14.87 6.98 -13.57
N HIS A 196 15.40 5.97 -12.88
CA HIS A 196 15.33 4.59 -13.32
C HIS A 196 13.89 4.10 -13.44
N LEU A 197 13.06 4.32 -12.41
CA LEU A 197 11.64 4.00 -12.45
C LEU A 197 10.92 4.77 -13.57
N ALA A 198 11.20 6.06 -13.74
CA ALA A 198 10.59 6.88 -14.78
C ALA A 198 10.90 6.34 -16.19
N THR A 199 12.15 5.92 -16.44
CA THR A 199 12.56 5.29 -17.69
C THR A 199 11.79 3.99 -17.95
N ILE A 200 11.63 3.13 -16.94
CA ILE A 200 10.85 1.89 -17.07
C ILE A 200 9.40 2.21 -17.45
N ALA A 201 8.79 3.18 -16.77
CA ALA A 201 7.40 3.56 -17.03
C ALA A 201 7.19 4.15 -18.42
N GLU A 202 8.09 5.01 -18.92
CA GLU A 202 8.00 5.54 -20.28
C GLU A 202 8.03 4.44 -21.34
N GLN A 203 8.91 3.45 -21.16
CA GLN A 203 8.98 2.30 -22.07
C GLN A 203 7.67 1.51 -22.06
N VAL A 204 7.12 1.27 -20.87
CA VAL A 204 5.88 0.49 -20.68
C VAL A 204 4.65 1.24 -21.23
N LEU A 205 4.50 2.51 -20.89
CA LEU A 205 3.40 3.37 -21.36
C LEU A 205 3.38 3.51 -22.88
N SER A 206 4.54 3.51 -23.54
CA SER A 206 4.63 3.61 -25.00
C SER A 206 4.10 2.39 -25.76
N ARG A 207 3.91 1.24 -25.09
CA ARG A 207 3.61 -0.06 -25.73
C ARG A 207 2.23 -0.62 -25.41
N TRP A 208 1.60 -0.19 -24.31
CA TRP A 208 0.51 -0.99 -23.74
C TRP A 208 -0.91 -0.65 -24.21
N ASP A 209 -1.09 0.44 -24.94
CA ASP A 209 -2.43 0.91 -25.31
C ASP A 209 -3.26 -0.12 -26.12
N GLU A 210 -2.61 -0.96 -26.92
CA GLU A 210 -3.26 -2.03 -27.69
C GLU A 210 -3.61 -3.27 -26.85
N GLY A 211 -2.65 -3.81 -26.09
CA GLY A 211 -2.88 -4.99 -25.24
C GLY A 211 -3.94 -4.74 -24.16
N GLY A 212 -3.99 -3.53 -23.59
CA GLY A 212 -5.03 -3.14 -22.65
C GLY A 212 -6.44 -3.11 -23.28
N ARG A 213 -6.56 -2.62 -24.52
CA ARG A 213 -7.83 -2.67 -25.26
C ARG A 213 -8.26 -4.10 -25.58
N GLU A 214 -7.32 -4.93 -26.00
CA GLU A 214 -7.61 -6.32 -26.34
C GLU A 214 -8.17 -7.06 -25.13
N LEU A 215 -7.49 -6.99 -23.98
CA LEU A 215 -7.94 -7.64 -22.75
C LEU A 215 -9.29 -7.11 -22.27
N ALA A 216 -9.52 -5.80 -22.32
CA ALA A 216 -10.81 -5.20 -21.98
C ALA A 216 -11.95 -5.63 -22.93
N GLY A 217 -11.62 -5.89 -24.21
CA GLY A 217 -12.57 -6.33 -25.23
C GLY A 217 -13.02 -7.79 -25.09
N ARG A 218 -12.33 -8.60 -24.29
CA ARG A 218 -12.66 -10.02 -24.07
C ARG A 218 -13.85 -10.24 -23.16
N GLY A 219 -14.34 -9.20 -22.48
CA GLY A 219 -15.59 -9.27 -21.71
C GLY A 219 -15.48 -9.95 -20.35
N TYR A 220 -14.28 -9.99 -19.75
CA TYR A 220 -14.09 -10.53 -18.40
C TYR A 220 -15.00 -9.82 -17.38
N GLN A 221 -15.63 -10.61 -16.51
CA GLN A 221 -16.49 -10.13 -15.44
C GLN A 221 -15.77 -10.08 -14.10
N ARG A 222 -14.62 -10.76 -14.02
CA ARG A 222 -13.80 -10.88 -12.83
C ARG A 222 -12.34 -10.65 -13.15
N VAL A 223 -11.63 -9.97 -12.26
CA VAL A 223 -10.17 -9.81 -12.33
C VAL A 223 -9.54 -10.15 -10.99
N VAL A 224 -8.59 -11.06 -10.98
CA VAL A 224 -7.85 -11.47 -9.79
C VAL A 224 -6.43 -10.94 -9.90
N TYR A 225 -6.00 -10.12 -8.94
CA TYR A 225 -4.63 -9.65 -8.81
C TYR A 225 -3.92 -10.44 -7.70
N LEU A 226 -2.74 -10.98 -8.00
CA LEU A 226 -1.96 -11.78 -7.05
C LEU A 226 -0.54 -11.24 -6.93
N GLY A 227 -0.03 -11.17 -5.70
CA GLY A 227 1.36 -10.80 -5.46
C GLY A 227 1.81 -11.08 -4.03
N SER A 228 3.05 -11.51 -3.85
CA SER A 228 3.64 -11.83 -2.54
C SER A 228 4.39 -10.63 -1.93
N GLY A 229 4.50 -10.58 -0.60
CA GLY A 229 5.24 -9.50 0.08
C GLY A 229 4.68 -8.11 -0.24
N SER A 230 5.52 -7.19 -0.70
CA SER A 230 5.12 -5.85 -1.14
C SER A 230 4.10 -5.87 -2.27
N MET A 231 4.14 -6.89 -3.13
CA MET A 231 3.20 -7.04 -4.23
C MET A 231 1.78 -7.38 -3.76
N LYS A 232 1.58 -7.81 -2.50
CA LYS A 232 0.23 -8.00 -1.94
C LYS A 232 -0.50 -6.67 -1.79
N GLY A 233 0.18 -5.64 -1.27
CA GLY A 233 -0.38 -4.29 -1.18
C GLY A 233 -0.72 -3.75 -2.58
N LEU A 234 0.16 -4.01 -3.55
CA LEU A 234 -0.05 -3.67 -4.95
C LEU A 234 -1.28 -4.38 -5.54
N ALA A 235 -1.45 -5.68 -5.27
CA ALA A 235 -2.59 -6.45 -5.74
C ALA A 235 -3.93 -5.89 -5.23
N ARG A 236 -3.96 -5.43 -3.97
CA ARG A 236 -5.17 -4.81 -3.39
C ARG A 236 -5.48 -3.44 -3.99
N GLU A 237 -4.45 -2.61 -4.22
CA GLU A 237 -4.61 -1.36 -4.95
C GLU A 237 -5.12 -1.58 -6.38
N SER A 238 -4.55 -2.57 -7.06
CA SER A 238 -4.90 -2.94 -8.43
C SER A 238 -6.35 -3.40 -8.55
N ALA A 239 -6.80 -4.23 -7.59
CA ALA A 239 -8.19 -4.64 -7.49
C ALA A 239 -9.11 -3.45 -7.21
N LEU A 240 -8.71 -2.52 -6.33
CA LEU A 240 -9.50 -1.33 -6.05
C LEU A 240 -9.64 -0.43 -7.29
N LYS A 241 -8.57 -0.20 -8.06
CA LYS A 241 -8.66 0.55 -9.32
C LYS A 241 -9.65 -0.04 -10.30
N MET A 242 -9.63 -1.36 -10.46
CA MET A 242 -10.61 -2.06 -11.31
C MET A 242 -12.04 -1.86 -10.79
N LEU A 243 -12.27 -2.02 -9.48
CA LEU A 243 -13.60 -1.81 -8.87
C LEU A 243 -14.09 -0.36 -9.02
N GLU A 244 -13.24 0.62 -8.72
CA GLU A 244 -13.58 2.04 -8.78
C GLU A 244 -13.90 2.48 -10.22
N LEU A 245 -12.99 2.23 -11.16
CA LEU A 245 -13.14 2.72 -12.53
C LEU A 245 -14.24 1.98 -13.30
N THR A 246 -14.54 0.73 -12.95
CA THR A 246 -15.65 -0.02 -13.56
C THR A 246 -16.98 0.15 -12.82
N ALA A 247 -17.04 1.02 -11.81
CA ALA A 247 -18.21 1.22 -10.95
C ALA A 247 -18.76 -0.12 -10.39
N GLY A 248 -17.85 -1.04 -10.04
CA GLY A 248 -18.16 -2.37 -9.51
C GLY A 248 -18.75 -3.36 -10.52
N ARG A 249 -18.83 -3.02 -11.82
CA ARG A 249 -19.34 -3.95 -12.85
C ARG A 249 -18.39 -5.12 -13.12
N VAL A 250 -17.10 -4.92 -12.85
CA VAL A 250 -16.09 -5.97 -12.89
C VAL A 250 -15.67 -6.22 -11.45
N VAL A 251 -15.93 -7.43 -10.96
CA VAL A 251 -15.56 -7.82 -9.61
C VAL A 251 -14.06 -8.05 -9.58
N ALA A 252 -13.32 -7.32 -8.74
CA ALA A 252 -11.89 -7.54 -8.61
C ALA A 252 -11.50 -7.94 -7.19
N MET A 253 -10.52 -8.84 -7.09
CA MET A 253 -9.90 -9.23 -5.82
C MET A 253 -8.39 -9.08 -5.89
N GLY A 254 -7.79 -8.74 -4.75
CA GLY A 254 -6.35 -8.71 -4.57
C GLY A 254 -5.94 -9.57 -3.38
N ASP A 255 -5.03 -10.52 -3.58
CA ASP A 255 -4.51 -11.37 -2.49
C ASP A 255 -3.04 -11.76 -2.73
N SER A 256 -2.44 -12.50 -1.80
CA SER A 256 -1.13 -13.10 -2.04
C SER A 256 -1.20 -14.41 -2.80
N THR A 257 -0.16 -14.68 -3.58
CA THR A 257 0.02 -15.89 -4.39
C THR A 257 -0.31 -17.15 -3.59
N LEU A 258 0.34 -17.37 -2.44
CA LEU A 258 0.13 -18.59 -1.67
C LEU A 258 -1.25 -18.65 -1.00
N ALA A 259 -1.75 -17.53 -0.47
CA ALA A 259 -3.06 -17.48 0.18
C ALA A 259 -4.20 -17.85 -0.78
N PHE A 260 -4.04 -17.55 -2.07
CA PHE A 260 -5.05 -17.80 -3.08
C PHE A 260 -5.52 -19.25 -3.14
N ARG A 261 -4.63 -20.22 -2.89
CA ARG A 261 -4.98 -21.66 -2.89
C ARG A 261 -5.94 -22.07 -1.78
N HIS A 262 -6.06 -21.28 -0.72
CA HIS A 262 -6.78 -21.64 0.50
C HIS A 262 -8.24 -21.17 0.52
N GLY A 263 -8.93 -21.32 -0.61
CA GLY A 263 -10.35 -20.95 -0.77
C GLY A 263 -10.60 -19.87 -1.84
N PRO A 264 -9.86 -18.73 -1.86
CA PRO A 264 -10.07 -17.66 -2.83
C PRO A 264 -10.04 -18.11 -4.30
N LYS A 265 -9.25 -19.13 -4.64
CA LYS A 265 -9.20 -19.73 -5.99
C LYS A 265 -10.57 -20.16 -6.54
N SER A 266 -11.56 -20.41 -5.69
CA SER A 266 -12.93 -20.72 -6.10
C SER A 266 -13.64 -19.61 -6.89
N VAL A 267 -13.10 -18.39 -6.91
CA VAL A 267 -13.64 -17.27 -7.70
C VAL A 267 -13.42 -17.44 -9.22
N LEU A 268 -12.48 -18.30 -9.62
CA LEU A 268 -12.08 -18.50 -11.01
C LEU A 268 -13.18 -19.18 -11.83
N ASP A 269 -13.44 -18.63 -13.02
CA ASP A 269 -14.24 -19.21 -14.09
C ASP A 269 -13.74 -18.74 -15.47
N ASP A 270 -14.39 -19.20 -16.53
CA ASP A 270 -14.02 -18.87 -17.93
C ASP A 270 -14.10 -17.36 -18.25
N ASN A 271 -14.68 -16.54 -17.38
CA ASN A 271 -14.78 -15.08 -17.53
C ASN A 271 -13.88 -14.33 -16.54
N THR A 272 -12.81 -14.98 -16.06
CA THR A 272 -11.86 -14.42 -15.10
C THR A 272 -10.49 -14.17 -15.72
N LEU A 273 -10.00 -12.94 -15.62
CA LEU A 273 -8.60 -12.61 -15.89
C LEU A 273 -7.80 -12.69 -14.60
N VAL A 274 -6.67 -13.40 -14.61
CA VAL A 274 -5.69 -13.36 -13.51
C VAL A 274 -4.50 -12.49 -13.91
N VAL A 275 -4.09 -11.58 -13.04
CA VAL A 275 -2.86 -10.77 -13.16
C VAL A 275 -1.93 -11.13 -12.01
N MET A 276 -0.73 -11.63 -12.31
CA MET A 276 0.25 -12.06 -11.31
C MET A 276 1.48 -11.17 -11.31
N TYR A 277 1.75 -10.50 -10.20
CA TYR A 277 3.00 -9.77 -9.98
C TYR A 277 4.08 -10.73 -9.49
N LEU A 278 5.09 -10.98 -10.32
CA LEU A 278 6.19 -11.86 -9.97
C LEU A 278 7.25 -11.09 -9.19
N SER A 279 7.63 -11.63 -8.03
CA SER A 279 8.72 -11.09 -7.22
C SER A 279 10.08 -11.17 -7.94
N ASN A 280 10.97 -10.22 -7.63
CA ASN A 280 12.38 -10.29 -7.97
C ASN A 280 13.21 -11.03 -6.90
N ASP A 281 12.66 -11.25 -5.70
CA ASP A 281 13.32 -12.08 -4.68
C ASP A 281 13.29 -13.55 -5.14
N PRO A 282 14.45 -14.23 -5.29
CA PRO A 282 14.49 -15.59 -5.84
C PRO A 282 13.68 -16.62 -5.04
N HIS A 283 13.60 -16.45 -3.72
CA HIS A 283 12.84 -17.37 -2.87
C HIS A 283 11.33 -17.20 -3.07
N THR A 284 10.85 -15.96 -3.04
CA THR A 284 9.44 -15.61 -3.24
C THR A 284 9.00 -15.94 -4.66
N ARG A 285 9.83 -15.61 -5.65
CA ARG A 285 9.58 -15.85 -7.08
C ARG A 285 9.31 -17.32 -7.38
N ALA A 286 10.01 -18.25 -6.73
CA ALA A 286 9.78 -19.69 -6.92
C ALA A 286 8.31 -20.08 -6.65
N TYR A 287 7.70 -19.55 -5.59
CA TYR A 287 6.28 -19.80 -5.29
C TYR A 287 5.33 -19.12 -6.28
N ASP A 288 5.68 -17.91 -6.75
CA ASP A 288 4.90 -17.19 -7.76
C ASP A 288 4.88 -17.96 -9.08
N LEU A 289 6.03 -18.49 -9.53
CA LEU A 289 6.15 -19.30 -10.74
C LEU A 289 5.39 -20.62 -10.65
N ASP A 290 5.44 -21.29 -9.49
CA ASP A 290 4.67 -22.53 -9.27
C ASP A 290 3.16 -22.30 -9.43
N LEU A 291 2.62 -21.21 -8.89
CA LEU A 291 1.21 -20.87 -9.09
C LEU A 291 0.92 -20.39 -10.51
N LEU A 292 1.81 -19.61 -11.12
CA LEU A 292 1.64 -19.14 -12.50
C LEU A 292 1.49 -20.33 -13.45
N LYS A 293 2.35 -21.33 -13.32
CA LYS A 293 2.28 -22.57 -14.08
C LYS A 293 0.95 -23.29 -13.88
N GLU A 294 0.50 -23.43 -12.64
CA GLU A 294 -0.77 -24.08 -12.29
C GLU A 294 -1.97 -23.34 -12.90
N LEU A 295 -1.99 -22.01 -12.84
CA LEU A 295 -3.09 -21.19 -13.36
C LEU A 295 -3.14 -21.24 -14.89
N ARG A 296 -2.00 -21.15 -15.57
CA ARG A 296 -1.96 -21.28 -17.04
C ARG A 296 -2.44 -22.64 -17.51
N GLN A 297 -2.08 -23.72 -16.79
CA GLN A 297 -2.57 -25.07 -17.10
C GLN A 297 -4.08 -25.22 -16.89
N SER A 298 -4.67 -24.49 -15.95
CA SER A 298 -6.08 -24.65 -15.58
C SER A 298 -7.02 -23.61 -16.18
N GLN A 299 -6.53 -22.45 -16.59
CA GLN A 299 -7.32 -21.33 -17.12
C GLN A 299 -6.98 -20.97 -18.56
N GLY A 300 -5.86 -21.45 -19.11
CA GLY A 300 -5.32 -20.98 -20.39
C GLY A 300 -4.33 -19.83 -20.20
N ASP A 301 -3.32 -19.76 -21.08
CA ASP A 301 -2.27 -18.73 -21.02
C ASP A 301 -2.85 -17.33 -21.25
N GLU A 302 -3.84 -17.24 -22.13
CA GLU A 302 -4.51 -16.02 -22.54
C GLU A 302 -5.33 -15.36 -21.42
N ASN A 303 -5.68 -16.11 -20.37
CA ASN A 303 -6.46 -15.66 -19.21
C ASN A 303 -5.56 -15.35 -17.99
N VAL A 304 -4.24 -15.51 -18.13
CA VAL A 304 -3.28 -15.28 -17.04
C VAL A 304 -2.14 -14.38 -17.50
N LEU A 305 -2.21 -13.11 -17.12
CA LEU A 305 -1.19 -12.10 -17.40
C LEU A 305 -0.12 -12.08 -16.30
N ALA A 306 1.12 -12.39 -16.66
CA ALA A 306 2.25 -12.21 -15.76
C ALA A 306 2.78 -10.77 -15.84
N VAL A 307 3.14 -10.16 -14.71
CA VAL A 307 3.84 -8.88 -14.62
C VAL A 307 5.23 -9.18 -14.04
N SER A 308 6.27 -9.02 -14.85
CA SER A 308 7.63 -9.50 -14.52
C SER A 308 8.70 -8.59 -15.08
N ALA A 309 9.84 -8.49 -14.38
CA ALA A 309 11.06 -7.87 -14.91
C ALA A 309 11.87 -8.81 -15.81
N ASP A 310 11.65 -10.12 -15.67
CA ASP A 310 12.34 -11.17 -16.42
C ASP A 310 11.39 -11.84 -17.42
N ARG A 311 11.82 -11.87 -18.68
CA ARG A 311 11.10 -12.48 -19.81
C ARG A 311 11.61 -13.87 -20.18
N ASP A 312 12.81 -14.24 -19.72
CA ASP A 312 13.52 -15.43 -20.19
C ASP A 312 13.11 -16.69 -19.42
N ASP A 313 12.36 -16.52 -18.33
CA ASP A 313 11.76 -17.63 -17.61
C ASP A 313 10.69 -18.33 -18.47
N PRO A 314 10.84 -19.64 -18.76
CA PRO A 314 9.94 -20.36 -19.66
C PRO A 314 8.51 -20.46 -19.12
N VAL A 315 8.29 -20.29 -17.81
CA VAL A 315 6.95 -20.30 -17.20
C VAL A 315 6.22 -18.99 -17.46
N VAL A 316 6.93 -17.89 -17.75
CA VAL A 316 6.38 -16.54 -17.97
C VAL A 316 5.71 -16.37 -19.33
N GLY A 317 6.06 -17.18 -20.34
CA GLY A 317 5.32 -17.28 -21.62
C GLY A 317 5.03 -15.95 -22.33
N ASP A 318 4.02 -15.95 -23.20
CA ASP A 318 3.74 -14.80 -24.08
C ASP A 318 2.75 -13.79 -23.49
N SER A 319 1.85 -14.24 -22.59
CA SER A 319 0.94 -13.37 -21.84
C SER A 319 1.68 -12.64 -20.72
N LEU A 320 2.46 -11.62 -21.10
CA LEU A 320 3.43 -10.91 -20.27
C LEU A 320 3.29 -9.38 -20.39
N TRP A 321 3.17 -8.74 -19.23
CA TRP A 321 3.54 -7.36 -19.00
C TRP A 321 5.01 -7.28 -18.55
N LEU A 322 5.90 -6.95 -19.48
CA LEU A 322 7.33 -6.83 -19.19
C LEU A 322 7.64 -5.47 -18.57
N LEU A 323 8.36 -5.48 -17.45
CA LEU A 323 9.02 -4.33 -16.84
C LEU A 323 10.50 -4.37 -17.24
N PRO A 324 10.88 -3.75 -18.37
CA PRO A 324 12.25 -3.81 -18.87
C PRO A 324 13.21 -3.16 -17.87
N ASP A 325 14.46 -3.64 -17.82
CA ASP A 325 15.53 -3.05 -17.01
C ASP A 325 15.20 -2.96 -15.50
N ALA A 326 14.32 -3.82 -14.99
CA ALA A 326 13.80 -3.77 -13.63
C ALA A 326 14.24 -4.96 -12.74
N ALA A 327 15.15 -5.81 -13.23
CA ALA A 327 15.49 -7.09 -12.59
C ALA A 327 16.32 -6.93 -11.29
N ASP A 328 16.97 -5.79 -11.11
CA ASP A 328 17.77 -5.43 -9.94
C ASP A 328 16.97 -4.71 -8.84
N LEU A 329 15.73 -4.31 -9.13
CA LEU A 329 14.86 -3.62 -8.18
C LEU A 329 14.36 -4.58 -7.09
N GLY A 330 14.36 -4.12 -5.84
CA GLY A 330 13.59 -4.78 -4.78
C GLY A 330 12.08 -4.61 -4.99
N ASP A 331 11.29 -5.56 -4.49
CA ASP A 331 9.85 -5.63 -4.79
C ASP A 331 9.05 -4.35 -4.48
N ALA A 332 9.40 -3.62 -3.41
CA ALA A 332 8.73 -2.35 -3.09
C ALA A 332 9.00 -1.26 -4.15
N ALA A 333 10.20 -1.23 -4.73
CA ALA A 333 10.52 -0.33 -5.85
C ALA A 333 9.88 -0.83 -7.15
N LEU A 334 9.94 -2.14 -7.42
CA LEU A 334 9.33 -2.77 -8.59
C LEU A 334 7.80 -2.56 -8.64
N ALA A 335 7.14 -2.51 -7.48
CA ALA A 335 5.70 -2.29 -7.38
C ALA A 335 5.24 -0.95 -7.99
N ILE A 336 6.09 0.07 -7.97
CA ILE A 336 5.78 1.42 -8.43
C ILE A 336 5.50 1.46 -9.94
N PRO A 337 6.37 0.96 -10.84
CA PRO A 337 6.05 0.85 -12.25
C PRO A 337 5.09 -0.31 -12.56
N ALA A 338 5.05 -1.37 -11.75
CA ALA A 338 4.14 -2.50 -11.96
C ALA A 338 2.64 -2.11 -11.86
N VAL A 339 2.29 -1.11 -11.03
CA VAL A 339 0.88 -0.66 -10.89
C VAL A 339 0.30 -0.08 -12.18
N LEU A 340 1.16 0.40 -13.09
CA LEU A 340 0.72 0.91 -14.39
C LEU A 340 -0.09 -0.13 -15.17
N CYS A 341 0.20 -1.42 -14.95
CA CYS A 341 -0.59 -2.53 -15.48
C CYS A 341 -2.05 -2.45 -15.07
N ALA A 342 -2.30 -2.36 -13.77
CA ALA A 342 -3.65 -2.32 -13.25
C ALA A 342 -4.37 -1.01 -13.60
N GLN A 343 -3.67 0.12 -13.54
CA GLN A 343 -4.25 1.43 -13.85
C GLN A 343 -4.70 1.51 -15.31
N LEU A 344 -3.85 1.07 -16.26
CA LEU A 344 -4.20 1.04 -17.67
C LEU A 344 -5.29 0.02 -17.96
N LEU A 345 -5.22 -1.19 -17.38
CA LEU A 345 -6.30 -2.18 -17.53
C LEU A 345 -7.63 -1.63 -17.03
N ALA A 346 -7.69 -1.09 -15.82
CA ALA A 346 -8.91 -0.54 -15.24
C ALA A 346 -9.49 0.62 -16.08
N LEU A 347 -8.63 1.50 -16.61
CA LEU A 347 -9.03 2.54 -17.55
C LEU A 347 -9.65 1.94 -18.82
N HIS A 348 -8.99 0.95 -19.44
CA HIS A 348 -9.49 0.31 -20.66
C HIS A 348 -10.80 -0.44 -20.43
N PHE A 349 -10.97 -1.12 -19.30
CA PHE A 349 -12.22 -1.78 -18.94
C PHE A 349 -13.35 -0.76 -18.71
N SER A 350 -13.09 0.33 -17.98
CA SER A 350 -14.04 1.44 -17.82
C SER A 350 -14.52 1.95 -19.18
N LEU A 351 -13.57 2.18 -20.11
CA LEU A 351 -13.89 2.60 -21.47
C LEU A 351 -14.65 1.49 -22.22
N ALA A 352 -14.24 0.23 -22.18
CA ALA A 352 -14.98 -0.84 -22.87
C ALA A 352 -16.45 -0.94 -22.40
N LEU A 353 -16.72 -0.63 -21.14
CA LEU A 353 -18.06 -0.60 -20.54
C LEU A 353 -18.86 0.70 -20.82
N GLY A 354 -18.26 1.69 -21.50
CA GLY A 354 -18.89 2.98 -21.77
C GLY A 354 -19.02 3.89 -20.55
N LEU A 355 -18.19 3.70 -19.52
CA LEU A 355 -18.16 4.50 -18.29
C LEU A 355 -17.22 5.71 -18.40
N THR A 356 -17.38 6.66 -17.48
CA THR A 356 -16.55 7.86 -17.33
C THR A 356 -15.50 7.66 -16.24
N ALA A 357 -14.24 7.46 -16.62
CA ALA A 357 -13.15 7.14 -15.67
C ALA A 357 -12.85 8.28 -14.67
N ASP A 358 -12.99 9.54 -15.08
CA ASP A 358 -12.73 10.70 -14.21
C ASP A 358 -13.76 10.81 -13.06
N ASN A 359 -14.99 10.34 -13.31
CA ASN A 359 -16.06 10.27 -12.33
C ASN A 359 -16.93 9.03 -12.59
N PRO A 360 -16.55 7.84 -12.08
CA PRO A 360 -17.27 6.60 -12.33
C PRO A 360 -18.61 6.51 -11.57
N PHE A 361 -18.85 7.41 -10.61
CA PHE A 361 -20.06 7.47 -9.79
C PHE A 361 -20.79 8.82 -9.90
N PRO A 362 -21.31 9.20 -11.08
CA PRO A 362 -21.93 10.52 -11.30
C PRO A 362 -23.16 10.79 -10.41
N SER A 363 -23.79 9.75 -9.87
CA SER A 363 -24.91 9.85 -8.92
C SER A 363 -24.49 9.99 -7.44
N GLY A 364 -23.20 10.12 -7.13
CA GLY A 364 -22.70 10.41 -5.78
C GLY A 364 -22.52 9.20 -4.84
N GLY A 365 -22.37 7.99 -5.41
CA GLY A 365 -22.27 6.73 -4.67
C GLY A 365 -20.85 6.33 -4.19
N GLY A 366 -19.82 7.12 -4.54
CA GLY A 366 -18.41 6.78 -4.28
C GLY A 366 -17.68 7.66 -3.25
N GLU A 367 -18.29 8.74 -2.76
CA GLU A 367 -17.61 9.63 -1.81
C GLU A 367 -17.70 9.10 -0.37
N PRO A 368 -16.57 8.91 0.33
CA PRO A 368 -16.59 8.50 1.74
C PRO A 368 -17.22 9.61 2.59
N ARG A 369 -18.39 9.32 3.16
CA ARG A 369 -19.02 10.15 4.19
C ARG A 369 -18.69 9.54 5.55
N CYS A 370 -17.90 10.24 6.34
CA CYS A 370 -17.61 9.82 7.72
C CYS A 370 -18.92 9.68 8.50
N ALA A 371 -19.12 8.52 9.14
CA ALA A 371 -20.23 8.31 10.06
C ALA A 371 -20.02 9.19 11.30
N ARG A 372 -20.60 10.40 11.30
CA ARG A 372 -20.64 11.23 12.50
C ARG A 372 -21.43 10.51 13.59
N ARG A 373 -20.76 10.04 14.64
CA ARG A 373 -21.29 9.99 16.01
C ARG A 373 -20.16 10.10 17.03
N ALA A 374 -20.39 10.99 17.98
CA ALA A 374 -19.48 11.44 19.01
C ALA A 374 -18.99 10.30 19.91
N ASN A 375 -17.66 10.15 20.03
CA ASN A 375 -17.10 9.74 21.30
C ASN A 375 -16.94 11.01 22.15
N PRO A 376 -17.45 11.05 23.40
CA PRO A 376 -17.08 12.12 24.31
C PRO A 376 -15.55 12.11 24.50
N PRO A 377 -14.93 13.26 24.83
CA PRO A 377 -13.50 13.29 25.15
C PRO A 377 -13.20 12.20 26.16
N LEU A 378 -12.16 11.42 25.89
CA LEU A 378 -11.65 10.40 26.80
C LEU A 378 -11.03 11.12 28.01
N THR A 379 -11.89 11.63 28.90
CA THR A 379 -11.46 12.26 30.14
C THR A 379 -10.72 11.22 30.97
N GLY A 380 -9.52 11.58 31.43
CA GLY A 380 -8.50 10.74 32.07
C GLY A 380 -8.86 10.08 33.42
N ARG A 381 -10.04 9.49 33.56
CA ARG A 381 -10.41 8.62 34.69
C ARG A 381 -10.32 7.12 34.39
N ALA A 382 -10.31 6.72 33.11
CA ALA A 382 -10.17 5.31 32.74
C ALA A 382 -8.72 4.78 32.84
N VAL A 383 -7.72 5.66 33.00
CA VAL A 383 -6.31 5.28 33.15
C VAL A 383 -5.96 4.87 34.58
N THR A 384 -6.78 5.26 35.57
CA THR A 384 -6.51 4.96 36.98
C THR A 384 -7.19 3.67 37.46
N GLU A 385 -8.33 3.27 36.89
CA GLU A 385 -9.12 2.11 37.38
C GLU A 385 -8.60 0.73 36.95
N LEU A 386 -7.63 0.66 36.03
CA LEU A 386 -6.94 -0.58 35.66
C LEU A 386 -5.59 -0.77 36.34
N ARG A 387 -5.05 0.27 37.01
CA ARG A 387 -3.84 0.17 37.85
C ARG A 387 -4.17 -0.16 39.32
N THR A 388 -5.31 0.28 39.86
CA THR A 388 -5.68 0.03 41.26
C THR A 388 -6.30 -1.34 41.52
N ARG A 389 -6.72 -2.10 40.49
CA ARG A 389 -7.28 -3.45 40.70
C ARG A 389 -6.24 -4.58 40.81
N CYS A 390 -4.95 -4.26 40.70
CA CYS A 390 -3.86 -5.20 41.02
C CYS A 390 -3.23 -4.96 42.41
N GLU A 391 -3.54 -3.85 43.09
CA GLU A 391 -2.99 -3.54 44.42
C GLU A 391 -3.98 -3.78 45.57
N ASP A 392 -5.29 -3.73 45.32
CA ASP A 392 -6.32 -4.04 46.33
C ASP A 392 -6.89 -5.45 46.10
N GLY A 393 -6.32 -6.43 46.79
CA GLY A 393 -6.54 -7.88 46.60
C GLY A 393 -7.97 -8.38 46.79
N HIS A 394 -8.86 -8.12 45.82
CA HIS A 394 -10.19 -8.74 45.73
C HIS A 394 -10.39 -9.32 44.32
N ALA A 395 -9.81 -10.49 44.07
CA ALA A 395 -10.18 -11.35 42.95
C ALA A 395 -11.16 -12.42 43.43
N THR A 396 -12.39 -12.43 42.90
CA THR A 396 -13.21 -13.64 42.87
C THR A 396 -13.10 -14.27 41.48
N GLY A 397 -12.56 -15.50 41.49
CA GLY A 397 -12.40 -16.51 40.45
C GLY A 397 -12.86 -16.24 39.02
N ALA A 398 -11.90 -16.07 38.12
CA ALA A 398 -11.74 -16.81 36.85
C ALA A 398 -10.80 -16.04 35.87
N ALA A 399 -9.57 -15.73 36.29
CA ALA A 399 -8.52 -15.23 35.38
C ALA A 399 -7.14 -15.34 36.06
N CYS A 400 -6.70 -16.55 36.37
CA CYS A 400 -5.31 -16.80 36.79
C CYS A 400 -4.90 -18.19 36.34
N ALA A 401 -4.56 -18.31 35.05
CA ALA A 401 -3.83 -19.44 34.52
C ALA A 401 -3.07 -18.92 33.30
N MET A 402 -1.78 -18.63 33.51
CA MET A 402 -0.66 -18.58 32.55
C MET A 402 0.37 -17.55 33.01
N SER A 403 0.93 -17.76 34.20
CA SER A 403 2.17 -17.12 34.65
C SER A 403 2.89 -18.10 35.58
N ASP A 404 3.32 -19.22 35.02
CA ASP A 404 4.34 -20.05 35.62
C ASP A 404 4.94 -20.90 34.51
N LEU A 405 6.02 -20.41 33.92
CA LEU A 405 7.09 -21.18 33.27
C LEU A 405 8.14 -20.18 32.77
N GLY A 406 8.87 -19.61 33.73
CA GLY A 406 10.10 -18.88 33.49
C GLY A 406 11.03 -19.15 34.66
N ASP A 407 11.99 -20.05 34.44
CA ASP A 407 13.37 -20.03 34.98
C ASP A 407 13.86 -21.45 35.36
N ARG A 408 14.59 -22.07 34.43
CA ARG A 408 15.57 -23.10 34.75
C ARG A 408 16.79 -22.89 33.88
N SER A 409 17.78 -22.19 34.44
CA SER A 409 19.15 -22.25 33.94
C SER A 409 20.10 -22.83 35.01
N ARG A 410 20.86 -23.85 34.56
CA ARG A 410 22.13 -24.39 35.07
C ARG A 410 22.16 -25.62 36.01
N PRO A 411 23.20 -26.48 35.86
CA PRO A 411 23.22 -27.84 36.36
C PRO A 411 23.91 -27.94 37.73
N GLN A 412 23.40 -28.80 38.61
CA GLN A 412 24.07 -29.16 39.87
C GLN A 412 24.74 -30.53 39.76
N THR A 413 26.05 -30.48 39.98
CA THR A 413 26.98 -31.56 40.33
C THR A 413 26.45 -32.46 41.45
N ARG A 414 26.52 -33.79 41.25
CA ARG A 414 26.47 -34.79 42.33
C ARG A 414 27.84 -35.45 42.47
N GLN A 415 28.47 -35.25 43.62
CA GLN A 415 29.43 -36.17 44.21
C GLN A 415 28.82 -36.73 45.50
N GLY A 416 29.05 -38.02 45.77
CA GLY A 416 29.27 -38.51 47.13
C GLY A 416 28.36 -39.61 47.67
N ASN A 417 28.80 -40.86 47.46
CA ASN A 417 28.85 -42.00 48.39
C ASN A 417 27.58 -42.72 48.90
N GLY A 418 27.63 -44.05 48.79
CA GLY A 418 27.16 -44.96 49.85
C GLY A 418 26.56 -46.28 49.37
N SER A 419 27.38 -47.35 49.46
CA SER A 419 27.06 -48.79 49.43
C SER A 419 26.86 -49.49 48.09
#